data_AF-A0A0F9H887-F1
#
_entry.id   AF-A0A0F9H887-F1
#
_cell.length_a   1.000
_cell.length_b   1.000
_cell.length_c   1.000
_cell.angle_alpha   90.00
_cell.angle_beta   90.00
_cell.angle_gamma   90.00
#
_symmetry.space_group_name_H-M   'P 1'
#
loop_
_entity.id
_entity.type
_entity.pdbx_description
1 polymer ?
#
loop_
_entity_poly.entity_id
_entity_poly.type
_entity_poly.pdbx_seq_one_letter_code
_entity_poly.pdbx_strand_id
1 'polypeptide(L)' 'MENNPDQIKKIYYTIAEVAAMINQPTSTLRFWESQFEWIRPKRNGRGER' A
#
# COMPACT_ATOMS: atom_id res chain seq x y z
N MET A 1 1.77 -27.09 -8.37
CA MET A 1 1.14 -26.39 -7.22
C MET A 1 -0.15 -25.78 -7.72
N GLU A 2 -1.26 -26.27 -7.18
CA GLU A 2 -2.65 -26.05 -7.58
C GLU A 2 -3.04 -24.56 -7.59
N ASN A 3 -3.56 -24.04 -8.71
CA ASN A 3 -4.20 -22.72 -8.77
C ASN A 3 -5.70 -22.90 -8.53
N ASN A 4 -6.14 -22.77 -7.27
CA ASN A 4 -7.55 -22.81 -6.92
C ASN A 4 -8.19 -21.42 -7.16
N PRO A 5 -9.13 -21.26 -8.11
CA PRO A 5 -9.64 -19.95 -8.55
C PRO A 5 -10.50 -19.22 -7.50
N ASP A 6 -10.92 -19.89 -6.41
CA ASP A 6 -11.80 -19.31 -5.39
C ASP A 6 -11.09 -18.53 -4.26
N GLN A 7 -9.75 -18.50 -4.24
CA GLN A 7 -9.00 -17.80 -3.17
C GLN A 7 -8.37 -16.51 -3.68
N ILE A 8 -9.15 -15.42 -3.68
CA ILE A 8 -8.61 -14.07 -3.86
C ILE A 8 -7.70 -13.74 -2.68
N LYS A 9 -6.38 -13.91 -2.85
CA LYS A 9 -5.39 -13.51 -1.85
C LYS A 9 -5.25 -11.99 -1.88
N LYS A 10 -5.54 -11.34 -0.75
CA LYS A 10 -5.26 -9.91 -0.58
C LYS A 10 -3.75 -9.70 -0.51
N ILE A 11 -3.22 -8.95 -1.45
CA ILE A 11 -1.81 -8.52 -1.45
C ILE A 11 -1.76 -7.16 -0.74
N TYR A 12 -0.82 -7.04 0.19
CA TYR A 12 -0.53 -5.79 0.88
C TYR A 12 0.87 -5.36 0.49
N TYR A 13 1.04 -4.07 0.22
CA TYR A 13 2.33 -3.45 -0.04
C TYR A 13 2.59 -2.40 1.02
N THR A 14 3.82 -2.34 1.49
CA THR A 14 4.31 -1.26 2.34
C THR A 14 4.44 0.02 1.52
N ILE A 15 4.42 1.18 2.19
CA ILE A 15 4.65 2.47 1.52
C ILE A 15 6.00 2.52 0.77
N ALA A 16 7.02 1.79 1.25
CA ALA A 16 8.33 1.73 0.62
C ALA A 16 8.30 0.94 -0.71
N GLU A 17 7.58 -0.18 -0.75
CA GLU A 17 7.40 -0.95 -1.98
C GLU A 17 6.61 -0.13 -3.01
N VAL A 18 5.53 0.53 -2.59
CA VAL A 18 4.75 1.39 -3.50
C VAL A 18 5.60 2.53 -4.04
N ALA A 19 6.38 3.20 -3.19
CA ALA A 19 7.32 4.25 -3.58
C ALA A 19 8.33 3.77 -4.64
N ALA A 20 8.91 2.59 -4.45
CA ALA A 20 9.82 1.98 -5.42
C ALA A 20 9.12 1.63 -6.75
N MET A 21 7.89 1.09 -6.69
CA MET A 21 7.11 0.71 -7.88
C MET A 21 6.77 1.92 -8.77
N ILE A 22 6.46 3.07 -8.17
CA ILE A 22 6.10 4.29 -8.91
C ILE A 22 7.26 5.27 -9.08
N ASN A 23 8.47 4.89 -8.63
CA ASN A 23 9.69 5.69 -8.64
C ASN A 23 9.49 7.11 -8.06
N GLN A 24 8.79 7.19 -6.92
CA GLN A 24 8.59 8.43 -6.17
C GLN A 24 9.09 8.28 -4.74
N PRO A 25 9.60 9.35 -4.11
CA PRO A 25 9.99 9.28 -2.71
C PRO A 25 8.78 9.07 -1.80
N THR A 26 8.96 8.36 -0.69
CA THR A 26 7.91 8.06 0.29
C THR A 26 7.26 9.33 0.87
N SER A 27 8.00 10.44 0.95
CA SER A 27 7.48 11.76 1.35
C SER A 27 6.36 12.26 0.43
N THR A 28 6.48 12.05 -0.88
CA THR A 28 5.44 12.42 -1.86
C THR A 28 4.15 11.64 -1.60
N LEU A 29 4.25 10.34 -1.32
CA LEU A 29 3.07 9.52 -1.01
C LEU A 29 2.40 9.95 0.31
N ARG A 30 3.19 10.32 1.33
CA ARG A 30 2.66 10.84 2.60
C ARG A 30 2.00 12.21 2.43
N PHE A 31 2.56 13.05 1.57
CA PHE A 31 1.93 14.31 1.19
C PHE A 31 0.59 14.05 0.49
N TRP A 32 0.55 13.09 -0.44
CA TRP A 32 -0.69 12.70 -1.11
C TRP A 32 -1.74 12.12 -0.14
N GLU A 33 -1.36 11.35 0.88
CA GLU A 33 -2.27 10.90 1.95
C GLU A 33 -3.01 12.09 2.61
N SER A 34 -2.41 13.28 2.70
CA SER A 34 -3.06 14.46 3.29
C SER A 34 -3.89 15.27 2.30
N GLN A 35 -3.56 15.24 1.00
CA GLN A 35 -4.28 15.99 -0.04
C GLN A 35 -5.49 15.25 -0.59
N PHE A 36 -5.48 13.93 -0.50
CA PHE A 36 -6.40 13.07 -1.23
C PHE A 36 -7.17 12.17 -0.26
N GLU A 37 -8.43 12.52 0.02
CA GLU A 37 -9.26 11.80 1.01
C GLU A 37 -9.51 10.32 0.68
N TRP A 38 -9.46 9.95 -0.59
CA TRP A 38 -9.55 8.57 -1.09
C TRP A 38 -8.28 7.71 -0.89
N ILE A 39 -7.11 8.32 -0.60
CA ILE A 39 -5.87 7.60 -0.31
C ILE A 39 -5.82 7.29 1.18
N ARG A 40 -6.28 6.08 1.57
CA ARG A 40 -6.37 5.64 2.97
C ARG A 40 -5.58 4.36 3.20
N PRO A 41 -4.24 4.42 3.37
CA PRO A 41 -3.45 3.23 3.64
C PRO A 41 -3.90 2.58 4.95
N LYS A 42 -4.01 1.25 4.94
CA LYS A 42 -4.43 0.50 6.11
C LYS A 42 -3.28 0.48 7.13
N ARG A 43 -3.52 1.02 8.32
CA ARG A 43 -2.55 0.98 9.42
C ARG A 43 -2.59 -0.38 10.10
N ASN A 44 -1.43 -0.99 10.32
CA ASN A 44 -1.34 -2.16 11.21
C ASN A 44 -1.41 -1.70 12.69
N GLY A 45 -1.59 -2.63 13.63
CA GLY A 45 -1.70 -2.30 15.07
C GLY A 45 -0.45 -1.64 15.68
N ARG A 46 0.67 -1.58 14.94
CA ARG A 46 1.92 -0.91 15.34
C ARG A 46 2.10 0.47 14.68
N GLY A 47 1.12 0.93 13.88
CA GLY A 47 1.14 2.25 13.24
C GLY A 47 1.92 2.32 11.92
N GLU A 48 2.44 1.21 11.43
CA GLU A 48 3.07 1.14 10.11
C GLU A 48 2.00 1.09 9.01
N ARG A 49 2.35 1.69 7.86
CA ARG A 49 1.51 1.88 6.68
C ARG A 49 2.12 1.18 5.47
#